data_AF-A0A7I0J663-F1
#
_entry.id   AF-A0A7I0J663-F1
#
_cell.length_a   1.000
_cell.length_b   1.000
_cell.length_c   1.000
_cell.angle_alpha   90.00
_cell.angle_beta   90.00
_cell.angle_gamma   90.00
#
_symmetry.space_group_name_H-M   'P 1'
#
loop_
_entity.id
_entity.type
_entity.pdbx_description
1 polymer ?
#
loop_
_entity_poly.entity_id
_entity_poly.type
_entity_poly.pdbx_seq_one_letter_code
_entity_poly.pdbx_strand_id
1 'polypeptide(L)'
;DNQVERTRSRPLPAGKVTRRQAWIFVIIQALVGLAVLLQFNSFAIPLGIASLAIVAVYPFMKRITNWPQFVLGLAFSWGALMGWAVEFGDLDDPAIMLY
;
A
#
# COMPACT_ATOMS: atom_id res chain seq x y z
N ASP A 1 7.27 6.89 -17.22
CA ASP A 1 7.66 5.48 -17.46
C ASP A 1 8.06 5.16 -18.91
N ASN A 2 7.37 5.66 -19.94
CA ASN A 2 7.79 5.34 -21.33
C ASN A 2 9.10 6.00 -21.78
N GLN A 3 9.52 7.08 -21.11
CA GLN A 3 10.71 7.85 -21.45
C GLN A 3 12.02 7.30 -20.86
N VAL A 4 11.95 6.23 -20.04
CA VAL A 4 13.13 5.64 -19.42
C VAL A 4 13.32 4.22 -19.96
N GLU A 5 14.48 3.96 -20.56
CA GLU A 5 14.86 2.69 -21.21
C GLU A 5 14.44 1.46 -20.37
N ARG A 6 14.80 1.46 -19.09
CA ARG A 6 14.55 0.36 -18.14
C ARG A 6 13.06 0.09 -17.86
N THR A 7 12.18 1.08 -18.03
CA THR A 7 10.75 0.96 -17.70
C THR A 7 9.86 0.87 -18.93
N ARG A 8 10.44 0.97 -20.13
CA ARG A 8 9.71 0.91 -21.41
C ARG A 8 9.04 -0.43 -21.66
N SER A 9 9.64 -1.52 -21.18
CA SER A 9 9.13 -2.89 -21.34
C SER A 9 8.03 -3.28 -20.35
N ARG A 10 7.73 -2.42 -19.37
CA ARG A 10 6.67 -2.68 -18.37
C ARG A 10 5.29 -2.79 -19.06
N PRO A 11 4.35 -3.57 -18.50
CA PRO A 11 3.12 -3.94 -19.20
C PRO A 11 2.26 -2.77 -19.68
N LEU A 12 2.11 -1.72 -18.86
CA LEU A 12 1.36 -0.51 -19.20
C LEU A 12 2.09 0.35 -20.26
N PRO A 13 3.36 0.76 -20.05
CA PRO A 13 4.17 1.43 -21.07
C PRO A 13 4.25 0.74 -22.43
N ALA A 14 4.40 -0.58 -22.42
CA ALA A 14 4.53 -1.41 -23.62
C ALA A 14 3.20 -1.71 -24.32
N GLY A 15 2.06 -1.22 -23.79
CA GLY A 15 0.73 -1.48 -24.35
C GLY A 15 0.24 -2.92 -24.20
N LYS A 16 0.96 -3.77 -23.44
CA LYS A 16 0.57 -5.16 -23.16
C LYS A 16 -0.68 -5.24 -22.29
N VAL A 17 -0.96 -4.19 -21.50
CA VAL A 17 -2.14 -4.06 -20.65
C VAL A 17 -2.75 -2.69 -20.86
N THR A 18 -4.07 -2.64 -21.04
CA THR A 18 -4.82 -1.38 -21.17
C THR A 18 -4.99 -0.70 -19.81
N ARG A 19 -5.19 0.62 -19.81
CA ARG A 19 -5.50 1.38 -18.58
C ARG A 19 -6.74 0.84 -17.86
N ARG A 20 -7.75 0.40 -18.63
CA ARG A 20 -8.98 -0.20 -18.09
C ARG A 20 -8.68 -1.52 -17.38
N GLN A 21 -7.88 -2.41 -17.97
CA GLN A 21 -7.47 -3.66 -17.33
C GLN A 21 -6.69 -3.42 -16.04
N ALA A 22 -5.78 -2.44 -16.02
CA ALA A 22 -5.06 -2.09 -14.80
C ALA A 22 -5.99 -1.58 -13.69
N TRP A 23 -6.97 -0.73 -14.00
CA TRP A 23 -7.97 -0.27 -13.03
C TRP A 23 -8.83 -1.42 -12.50
N ILE A 24 -9.30 -2.31 -13.37
CA ILE A 24 -10.06 -3.50 -12.96
C ILE A 24 -9.21 -4.35 -12.01
N PHE A 25 -7.94 -4.56 -12.33
CA PHE A 25 -7.03 -5.34 -11.47
C PHE A 25 -6.85 -4.70 -10.07
N VAL A 26 -6.66 -3.38 -10.00
CA VAL A 26 -6.56 -2.65 -8.71
C VAL A 26 -7.85 -2.77 -7.91
N ILE A 27 -9.01 -2.63 -8.55
CA ILE A 27 -10.32 -2.75 -7.87
C ILE A 27 -10.50 -4.17 -7.32
N ILE A 28 -10.20 -5.21 -8.11
CA ILE A 28 -10.30 -6.60 -7.65
C ILE A 28 -9.37 -6.83 -6.45
N GLN A 29 -8.11 -6.40 -6.52
CA GLN A 29 -7.16 -6.53 -5.41
C GLN A 29 -7.64 -5.79 -4.16
N ALA A 30 -8.19 -4.59 -4.32
CA ALA A 30 -8.75 -3.82 -3.20
C ALA A 30 -9.96 -4.50 -2.57
N LEU A 31 -10.86 -5.09 -3.38
CA LEU A 31 -12.02 -5.83 -2.88
C LEU A 31 -11.62 -7.11 -2.14
N VAL A 32 -10.64 -7.85 -2.67
CA VAL A 32 -10.08 -9.04 -1.99
C VAL A 32 -9.43 -8.63 -0.67
N GLY A 33 -8.61 -7.57 -0.66
CA GLY A 33 -8.00 -7.03 0.55
C GLY A 33 -9.05 -6.57 1.58
N LEU A 34 -10.11 -5.90 1.12
CA LEU A 34 -11.22 -5.48 1.96
C LEU A 34 -11.96 -6.68 2.57
N ALA A 35 -12.19 -7.74 1.79
CA ALA A 35 -12.83 -8.96 2.29
C ALA A 35 -11.99 -9.66 3.38
N VAL A 36 -10.66 -9.60 3.30
CA VAL A 36 -9.76 -10.05 4.37
C VAL A 36 -9.84 -9.11 5.57
N LEU A 37 -9.74 -7.80 5.35
CA LEU A 37 -9.73 -6.78 6.41
C LEU A 37 -11.00 -6.81 7.26
N LEU A 38 -12.17 -7.02 6.64
CA LEU A 38 -13.46 -7.09 7.34
C LEU A 38 -13.61 -8.31 8.26
N GLN A 39 -12.69 -9.28 8.20
CA GLN A 39 -12.64 -10.42 9.13
C GLN A 39 -11.90 -10.09 10.43
N PHE A 40 -11.27 -8.91 10.54
CA PHE A 40 -10.56 -8.47 11.74
C PHE A 40 -11.45 -7.68 12.71
N ASN A 41 -10.87 -7.32 13.85
CA ASN A 41 -11.57 -6.56 14.88
C ASN A 41 -11.83 -5.09 14.47
N SER A 42 -12.73 -4.44 15.22
CA SER A 42 -13.18 -3.08 14.93
C SER A 42 -12.09 -2.00 14.96
N PHE A 43 -10.96 -2.26 15.64
CA PHE A 43 -9.82 -1.35 15.71
C PHE A 43 -8.88 -1.53 14.50
N ALA A 44 -8.61 -2.78 14.12
CA ALA A 44 -7.74 -3.09 12.99
C ALA A 44 -8.32 -2.66 11.63
N ILE A 45 -9.65 -2.68 11.46
CA ILE A 45 -10.31 -2.26 10.21
C ILE A 45 -9.96 -0.81 9.81
N PRO A 46 -10.23 0.23 10.62
CA PRO A 46 -9.91 1.61 10.26
C PRO A 46 -8.40 1.83 10.12
N LEU A 47 -7.58 1.15 10.92
CA LEU A 47 -6.11 1.20 10.79
C LEU A 47 -5.63 0.63 9.45
N GLY A 48 -6.22 -0.48 9.00
CA GLY A 48 -5.94 -1.05 7.68
C GLY A 48 -6.36 -0.13 6.54
N ILE A 49 -7.51 0.54 6.66
CA ILE A 49 -7.95 1.55 5.68
C ILE A 49 -6.99 2.74 5.66
N ALA A 50 -6.51 3.20 6.81
CA ALA A 50 -5.56 4.32 6.90
C ALA A 50 -4.25 4.05 6.15
N SER A 51 -3.80 2.79 6.08
CA SER A 51 -2.60 2.40 5.31
C SER A 51 -2.66 2.82 3.83
N LEU A 52 -3.87 2.86 3.25
CA LEU A 52 -4.08 3.20 1.84
C LEU A 52 -3.63 4.63 1.53
N ALA A 53 -3.66 5.53 2.51
CA ALA A 53 -3.16 6.89 2.33
C ALA A 53 -1.66 6.90 2.01
N ILE A 54 -0.85 6.13 2.76
CA ILE A 54 0.59 6.04 2.53
C ILE A 54 0.89 5.33 1.20
N VAL A 55 0.18 4.22 0.92
CA VAL A 55 0.33 3.45 -0.33
C VAL A 55 0.00 4.32 -1.55
N ALA A 56 -1.05 5.13 -1.49
CA ALA A 56 -1.45 6.01 -2.58
C ALA A 56 -0.48 7.18 -2.78
N VAL A 57 0.12 7.70 -1.70
CA VAL A 57 1.08 8.82 -1.75
C VAL A 57 2.46 8.38 -2.26
N TYR A 58 2.93 7.18 -1.90
CA TYR A 58 4.27 6.68 -2.23
C TYR A 58 4.72 6.92 -3.70
N PRO A 59 3.92 6.59 -4.74
CA PRO A 59 4.33 6.78 -6.14
C PRO A 59 4.71 8.23 -6.49
N PHE A 60 4.14 9.20 -5.78
CA PHE A 60 4.36 10.63 -6.02
C PHE A 60 5.61 11.15 -5.31
N MET A 61 6.14 10.43 -4.32
CA MET A 61 7.19 10.95 -3.45
C MET A 61 8.49 11.28 -4.16
N LYS A 62 8.77 10.61 -5.29
CA LYS A 62 9.92 10.92 -6.16
C LYS A 62 9.91 12.35 -6.72
N ARG A 63 8.75 13.02 -6.67
CA ARG A 63 8.57 14.40 -7.15
C ARG A 63 8.71 15.44 -6.03
N ILE A 64 8.71 15.01 -4.78
CA ILE A 64 8.64 15.88 -3.59
C ILE A 64 9.91 15.72 -2.74
N THR A 65 10.49 14.52 -2.68
CA THR A 65 11.69 14.21 -1.89
C THR A 65 12.68 13.36 -2.68
N ASN A 66 13.97 13.48 -2.32
CA ASN A 66 15.04 12.61 -2.80
C ASN A 66 15.04 11.25 -2.11
N TRP A 67 14.27 11.07 -1.01
CA TRP A 67 14.20 9.84 -0.23
C TRP A 67 12.81 9.18 -0.29
N PRO A 68 12.32 8.79 -1.47
CA PRO A 68 11.01 8.11 -1.61
C PRO A 68 10.98 6.76 -0.88
N GLN A 69 12.16 6.19 -0.59
CA GLN A 69 12.28 4.92 0.12
C GLN A 69 11.89 4.99 1.58
N PHE A 70 11.97 6.16 2.20
CA PHE A 70 11.44 6.35 3.55
C PHE A 70 9.93 6.09 3.56
N VAL A 71 9.19 6.68 2.63
CA VAL A 71 7.74 6.48 2.50
C VAL A 71 7.39 5.06 2.04
N LEU A 72 8.24 4.43 1.23
CA LEU A 72 8.10 3.01 0.92
C LEU A 72 8.27 2.14 2.18
N GLY A 73 9.25 2.47 3.03
CA GLY A 73 9.47 1.82 4.32
C GLY A 73 8.23 1.89 5.20
N LEU A 74 7.64 3.09 5.34
CA LEU A 74 6.39 3.31 6.08
C LEU A 74 5.22 2.47 5.54
N ALA A 75 5.14 2.26 4.23
CA ALA A 75 4.10 1.43 3.63
C ALA A 75 4.31 -0.07 3.92
N PHE A 76 5.56 -0.55 3.89
CA PHE A 76 5.89 -1.95 4.14
C PHE A 76 5.89 -2.31 5.64
N SER A 77 6.34 -1.42 6.52
CA SER A 77 6.35 -1.65 7.97
C SER A 77 4.95 -1.58 8.60
N TRP A 78 3.95 -1.06 7.87
CA TRP A 78 2.55 -1.00 8.34
C TRP A 78 1.99 -2.38 8.73
N GLY A 79 2.55 -3.46 8.16
CA GLY A 79 2.22 -4.83 8.57
C GLY A 79 2.47 -5.11 10.05
N ALA A 80 3.47 -4.49 10.68
CA ALA A 80 3.74 -4.63 12.11
C ALA A 80 2.60 -4.03 12.96
N LEU A 81 2.13 -2.83 12.59
CA LEU A 81 0.99 -2.18 13.22
C LEU A 81 -0.29 -3.01 13.06
N MET A 82 -0.52 -3.57 11.87
CA MET A 82 -1.68 -4.43 11.62
C MET A 82 -1.62 -5.72 12.42
N GLY A 83 -0.46 -6.39 12.50
CA GLY A 83 -0.30 -7.60 13.28
C GLY A 83 -0.62 -7.38 14.76
N TRP A 84 -0.09 -6.30 15.35
CA TRP A 84 -0.41 -5.92 16.73
C TRP A 84 -1.89 -5.59 16.90
N ALA A 85 -2.43 -4.71 16.07
CA ALA A 85 -3.82 -4.24 16.16
C ALA A 85 -4.83 -5.39 16.02
N VAL A 86 -4.54 -6.40 15.20
CA VAL A 86 -5.41 -7.58 15.04
C VAL A 86 -5.45 -8.44 16.31
N GLU A 87 -4.31 -8.61 16.97
CA GLU A 87 -4.19 -9.44 18.18
C GLU A 87 -4.71 -8.73 19.44
N PHE A 88 -4.30 -7.47 19.65
CA PHE A 88 -4.52 -6.75 20.90
C PHE A 88 -5.68 -5.74 20.85
N GLY A 89 -6.07 -5.30 19.65
CA GLY A 89 -7.18 -4.35 19.48
C GLY A 89 -6.83 -2.89 19.84
N ASP A 90 -5.54 -2.56 19.90
CA ASP A 90 -5.00 -1.23 20.19
C ASP A 90 -3.68 -0.97 19.44
N LEU A 91 -3.00 0.14 19.78
CA LEU A 91 -1.62 0.43 19.37
C LEU A 91 -0.84 0.93 20.58
N ASP A 92 -0.14 0.03 21.24
CA ASP A 92 0.78 0.34 22.34
C ASP A 92 2.21 0.59 21.84
N ASP A 93 3.06 1.06 22.75
CA ASP A 93 4.47 1.40 22.49
C ASP A 93 5.25 0.32 21.70
N PRO A 94 5.10 -0.99 21.97
CA PRO A 94 5.85 -2.01 21.23
C PRO A 94 5.48 -2.04 19.74
N ALA A 95 4.21 -1.80 19.40
CA ALA A 95 3.74 -1.75 18.01
C ALA A 95 4.38 -0.57 17.27
N ILE A 96 4.46 0.58 17.94
CA ILE A 96 5.04 1.82 17.40
C ILE A 96 6.55 1.68 17.24
N MET A 97 7.23 1.01 18.18
CA MET A 97 8.68 0.77 18.09
C MET A 97 9.08 -0.19 16.97
N LEU A 98 8.20 -1.13 16.61
CA LEU A 98 8.42 -2.04 15.48
C LEU A 98 8.18 -1.38 14.12
N TYR A 99 7.46 -0.26 14.09
CA TYR A 99 7.02 0.43 12.89
C TYR A 99 8.07 1.39 12.32
#